data_AF-A0AA39UVE0-F1
#
_entry.id   AF-A0AA39UVE0-F1
#
_cell.length_a   1.000
_cell.length_b   1.000
_cell.length_c   1.000
_cell.angle_alpha   90.00
_cell.angle_beta   90.00
_cell.angle_gamma   90.00
#
_symmetry.space_group_name_H-M   'P 1'
#
loop_
_entity.id
_entity.type
_entity.pdbx_description
1 polymer ?
#
loop_
_entity_poly.entity_id
_entity_poly.type
_entity_poly.pdbx_seq_one_letter_code
_entity_poly.pdbx_strand_id
1 'polypeptide(L)'
;MSTPATILSKPQLLTSTPNSSEFVPSPWNDSAASPTIVLPSLSLSTAPQKKVYHPYLTGEKCDQAGAPLATDAPLLPLPAIKNVWAPFNGEVQFCLANFLFQKVEMSQGDINDLMDLWALNLEKKCGSDALFDNYEALYKAIDEIRVGSAPWKCFRTIVPEDLSRDAPDWQKQSYQVWFHDPDIVIQNILANWDFANEFDTMPYIHLDAESGEHCWSDFMSGNFSWQHATEIYEANPDTQGAMYVAVILGSNKTTISVVTGNVKYYPVYLSIGNLHNPAWQGHHNGVVPISFLAIPKSDRKYDHDETF
;
A
#
# COMPACT_ATOMS: atom_id res chain seq x y z
N MET A 1 -70.54 27.83 -18.92
CA MET A 1 -69.93 27.59 -17.59
C MET A 1 -68.94 26.46 -17.72
N SER A 2 -67.73 26.76 -17.25
CA SER A 2 -66.51 25.97 -17.04
C SER A 2 -66.48 24.46 -17.37
N THR A 3 -65.58 24.16 -18.31
CA THR A 3 -64.40 23.25 -18.27
C THR A 3 -64.45 21.87 -17.55
N PRO A 4 -63.90 20.82 -18.22
CA PRO A 4 -63.62 19.48 -17.69
C PRO A 4 -62.19 19.32 -17.12
N ALA A 5 -61.89 18.17 -16.49
CA ALA A 5 -60.57 17.69 -16.07
C ALA A 5 -60.65 16.15 -15.80
N THR A 6 -59.68 15.26 -15.98
CA THR A 6 -58.32 15.27 -16.56
C THR A 6 -57.88 13.80 -16.71
N ILE A 7 -57.25 13.47 -17.84
CA ILE A 7 -56.52 12.22 -18.09
C ILE A 7 -55.06 12.41 -17.63
N LEU A 8 -54.54 11.50 -16.82
CA LEU A 8 -53.18 11.56 -16.26
C LEU A 8 -52.14 11.20 -17.33
N SER A 9 -51.27 12.17 -17.66
CA SER A 9 -50.11 12.00 -18.56
C SER A 9 -48.79 11.98 -17.78
N LYS A 10 -47.83 11.24 -18.34
CA LYS A 10 -46.40 11.10 -17.98
C LYS A 10 -45.74 12.45 -17.64
N PRO A 11 -44.83 12.54 -16.66
CA PRO A 11 -44.06 13.77 -16.45
C PRO A 11 -43.03 13.97 -17.57
N GLN A 12 -43.11 15.12 -18.23
CA GLN A 12 -42.09 15.66 -19.15
C GLN A 12 -40.96 16.33 -18.35
N LEU A 13 -39.73 16.14 -18.84
CA LEU A 13 -38.56 16.94 -18.47
C LEU A 13 -38.80 18.42 -18.80
N LEU A 14 -38.52 19.31 -17.84
CA LEU A 14 -38.31 20.73 -18.08
C LEU A 14 -36.80 21.00 -18.16
N THR A 15 -36.36 21.30 -19.38
CA THR A 15 -35.05 21.88 -19.69
C THR A 15 -35.08 23.37 -19.36
N SER A 16 -34.16 23.82 -18.50
CA SER A 16 -33.77 25.24 -18.42
C SER A 16 -32.25 25.33 -18.51
N THR A 17 -31.76 25.74 -19.66
CA THR A 17 -30.38 26.16 -19.91
C THR A 17 -30.09 27.53 -19.28
N PRO A 18 -28.87 27.74 -18.76
CA PRO A 18 -28.19 29.02 -18.86
C PRO A 18 -26.96 28.91 -19.79
N ASN A 19 -26.93 29.82 -20.77
CA ASN A 19 -25.82 30.29 -21.60
C ASN A 19 -24.52 29.47 -21.62
N SER A 20 -24.34 28.71 -22.70
CA SER A 20 -23.05 28.25 -23.20
C SER A 20 -22.33 29.41 -23.91
N SER A 21 -21.25 29.94 -23.33
CA SER A 21 -20.12 30.39 -24.14
C SER A 21 -19.25 29.16 -24.39
N GLU A 22 -19.25 28.69 -25.63
CA GLU A 22 -18.45 27.56 -26.10
C GLU A 22 -16.96 27.78 -25.78
N PHE A 23 -16.40 26.91 -24.94
CA PHE A 23 -14.96 26.68 -24.91
C PHE A 23 -14.73 25.34 -25.60
N VAL A 24 -14.39 25.40 -26.88
CA VAL A 24 -13.94 24.24 -27.66
C VAL A 24 -12.52 23.91 -27.19
N PRO A 25 -12.22 22.69 -26.69
CA PRO A 25 -10.83 22.29 -26.46
C PRO A 25 -10.20 21.94 -27.81
N SER A 26 -9.24 22.77 -28.23
CA SER A 26 -8.36 22.47 -29.37
C SER A 26 -7.44 21.28 -29.07
N PRO A 27 -7.03 20.51 -30.11
CA PRO A 27 -6.18 19.35 -29.96
C PRO A 27 -4.73 19.77 -29.70
N TRP A 28 -4.13 19.14 -28.67
CA TRP A 28 -2.71 18.90 -28.44
C TRP A 28 -1.74 19.75 -29.29
N ASN A 29 -1.27 20.84 -28.69
CA ASN A 29 -0.12 21.58 -29.20
C ASN A 29 1.09 21.25 -28.30
N ASP A 30 1.90 20.29 -28.74
CA ASP A 30 3.20 19.94 -28.18
C ASP A 30 4.19 21.08 -28.42
N SER A 31 4.15 22.14 -27.61
CA SER A 31 5.23 23.13 -27.46
C SER A 31 4.91 24.12 -26.34
N ALA A 32 4.94 23.65 -25.11
CA ALA A 32 5.17 24.51 -23.96
C ALA A 32 6.25 23.84 -23.13
N ALA A 33 7.49 24.35 -23.24
CA ALA A 33 8.60 23.90 -22.43
C ALA A 33 8.20 24.00 -20.95
N SER A 34 8.11 22.86 -20.27
CA SER A 34 7.95 22.82 -18.83
C SER A 34 9.10 23.59 -18.18
N PRO A 35 8.87 24.37 -17.11
CA PRO A 35 9.98 24.98 -16.40
C PRO A 35 10.87 23.86 -15.88
N THR A 36 12.08 23.76 -16.41
CA THR A 36 13.12 22.88 -15.90
C THR A 36 13.39 23.29 -14.46
N ILE A 37 12.76 22.60 -13.51
CA ILE A 37 13.27 22.57 -12.14
C ILE A 37 14.59 21.82 -12.26
N VAL A 38 15.68 22.58 -12.30
CA VAL A 38 17.01 22.04 -12.09
C VAL A 38 17.04 21.59 -10.63
N LEU A 39 16.68 20.32 -10.41
CA LEU A 39 17.12 19.61 -9.23
C LEU A 39 18.65 19.79 -9.20
N PRO A 40 19.26 20.24 -8.10
CA PRO A 40 20.71 20.16 -7.99
C PRO A 40 21.07 18.71 -8.27
N SER A 41 21.83 18.49 -9.34
CA SER A 41 22.43 17.19 -9.59
C SER A 41 23.15 16.85 -8.29
N LEU A 42 22.66 15.83 -7.57
CA LEU A 42 23.47 15.13 -6.59
C LEU A 42 24.67 14.63 -7.41
N SER A 43 25.75 15.41 -7.38
CA SER A 43 27.02 14.97 -7.91
C SER A 43 27.35 13.74 -7.07
N LEU A 44 27.16 12.56 -7.66
CA LEU A 44 27.75 11.34 -7.16
C LEU A 44 29.25 11.63 -7.11
N SER A 45 29.73 11.98 -5.92
CA SER A 45 31.14 12.12 -5.65
C SER A 45 31.77 10.79 -6.01
N THR A 46 32.62 10.81 -7.04
CA THR A 46 33.41 9.67 -7.50
C THR A 46 34.58 9.37 -6.57
N ALA A 47 34.65 10.06 -5.42
CA ALA A 47 35.63 9.80 -4.38
C ALA A 47 35.46 8.39 -3.82
N PRO A 48 36.55 7.72 -3.40
CA PRO A 48 36.46 6.45 -2.73
C PRO A 48 35.59 6.60 -1.48
N GLN A 49 34.58 5.74 -1.33
CA GLN A 49 33.68 5.77 -0.18
C GLN A 49 34.12 4.72 0.84
N LYS A 50 34.13 5.06 2.13
CA LYS A 50 34.45 4.13 3.21
C LYS A 50 33.22 3.88 4.09
N LYS A 51 32.75 2.64 4.13
CA LYS A 51 31.70 2.21 5.08
C LYS A 51 32.31 1.47 6.26
N VAL A 52 31.95 1.86 7.47
CA VAL A 52 32.27 1.17 8.73
C VAL A 52 30.98 0.58 9.28
N TYR A 53 30.92 -0.73 9.42
CA TYR A 53 29.69 -1.43 9.81
C TYR A 53 29.57 -1.59 11.33
N HIS A 54 28.32 -1.70 11.79
CA HIS A 54 28.02 -1.90 13.21
C HIS A 54 28.60 -3.23 13.71
N PRO A 55 29.23 -3.28 14.90
CA PRO A 55 30.00 -4.44 15.33
C PRO A 55 29.16 -5.60 15.90
N TYR A 56 27.92 -5.36 16.34
CA TYR A 56 27.12 -6.35 17.08
C TYR A 56 25.95 -6.92 16.26
N LEU A 57 25.02 -6.07 15.84
CA LEU A 57 23.88 -6.42 14.98
C LEU A 57 24.31 -6.39 13.50
N THR A 58 24.86 -7.50 13.02
CA THR A 58 25.44 -7.65 11.67
C THR A 58 24.52 -8.34 10.67
N GLY A 59 23.33 -8.80 11.07
CA GLY A 59 22.40 -9.50 10.17
C GLY A 59 22.99 -10.78 9.57
N GLU A 60 23.58 -11.61 10.42
CA GLU A 60 24.13 -12.91 10.05
C GLU A 60 23.03 -13.84 9.52
N LYS A 61 23.41 -14.68 8.56
CA LYS A 61 22.49 -15.68 7.99
C LYS A 61 22.10 -16.66 9.08
N CYS A 62 20.82 -17.00 9.17
CA CYS A 62 20.32 -18.02 10.07
C CYS A 62 19.36 -18.98 9.36
N ASP A 63 19.15 -20.15 9.96
CA ASP A 63 18.13 -21.09 9.53
C ASP A 63 16.72 -20.72 10.05
N GLN A 64 15.72 -21.54 9.74
CA GLN A 64 14.34 -21.32 10.19
C GLN A 64 14.15 -21.33 11.71
N ALA A 65 15.08 -21.91 12.46
CA ALA A 65 15.07 -21.94 13.93
C ALA A 65 15.87 -20.78 14.54
N GLY A 66 16.47 -19.92 13.71
CA GLY A 66 17.32 -18.81 14.14
C GLY A 66 18.76 -19.24 14.49
N ALA A 67 19.18 -20.46 14.15
CA ALA A 67 20.55 -20.90 14.37
C ALA A 67 21.48 -20.29 13.28
N PRO A 68 22.68 -19.82 13.65
CA PRO A 68 23.58 -19.17 12.71
C PRO A 68 24.09 -20.14 11.63
N LEU A 69 24.12 -19.66 10.39
CA LEU A 69 24.66 -20.37 9.24
C LEU A 69 26.04 -19.83 8.88
N ALA A 70 26.91 -20.68 8.34
CA ALA A 70 28.20 -20.27 7.82
C ALA A 70 28.04 -19.23 6.70
N THR A 71 28.98 -18.29 6.59
CA THR A 71 28.91 -17.20 5.60
C THR A 71 28.78 -17.71 4.15
N ASP A 72 29.43 -18.83 3.87
CA ASP A 72 29.47 -19.56 2.59
C ASP A 72 28.36 -20.60 2.43
N ALA A 73 27.44 -20.71 3.39
CA ALA A 73 26.31 -21.61 3.29
C ALA A 73 25.54 -21.33 1.98
N PRO A 74 25.27 -22.38 1.17
CA PRO A 74 24.52 -22.22 -0.06
C PRO A 74 23.14 -21.65 0.25
N LEU A 75 22.67 -20.72 -0.60
CA LEU A 75 21.30 -20.23 -0.50
C LEU A 75 20.34 -21.42 -0.52
N LEU A 76 19.39 -21.44 0.40
CA LEU A 76 18.33 -22.44 0.36
C LEU A 76 17.69 -22.36 -1.03
N PRO A 77 17.56 -23.49 -1.75
CA PRO A 77 16.86 -23.47 -3.03
C PRO A 77 15.45 -22.96 -2.78
N LEU A 78 15.05 -21.92 -3.52
CA LEU A 78 13.67 -21.48 -3.52
C LEU A 78 12.78 -22.71 -3.72
N PRO A 79 11.66 -22.83 -2.99
CA PRO A 79 10.70 -23.87 -3.25
C PRO A 79 10.31 -23.82 -4.73
N ALA A 80 10.31 -24.97 -5.40
CA ALA A 80 9.96 -25.06 -6.80
C ALA A 80 8.59 -24.40 -7.02
N ILE A 81 8.55 -23.35 -7.84
CA ILE A 81 7.31 -22.65 -8.15
C ILE A 81 6.47 -23.58 -9.02
N LYS A 82 5.49 -24.26 -8.41
CA LYS A 82 4.61 -25.20 -9.11
C LYS A 82 3.74 -24.49 -10.15
N ASN A 83 3.33 -23.27 -9.85
CA ASN A 83 2.53 -22.43 -10.73
C ASN A 83 2.86 -20.96 -10.44
N VAL A 84 3.50 -20.29 -11.41
CA VAL A 84 3.89 -18.88 -11.31
C VAL A 84 2.66 -17.97 -11.28
N TRP A 85 1.53 -18.45 -11.83
CA TRP A 85 0.28 -17.73 -11.91
C TRP A 85 -0.69 -18.05 -10.76
N ALA A 86 -0.28 -18.84 -9.76
CA ALA A 86 -1.18 -19.18 -8.66
C ALA A 86 -1.72 -17.91 -7.98
N PRO A 87 -3.02 -17.86 -7.65
CA PRO A 87 -3.99 -18.96 -7.63
C PRO A 87 -4.68 -19.25 -8.99
N PHE A 88 -4.36 -18.51 -10.04
CA PHE A 88 -4.90 -18.73 -11.37
C PHE A 88 -4.31 -20.00 -12.02
N ASN A 89 -5.10 -20.70 -12.82
CA ASN A 89 -4.72 -21.89 -13.57
C ASN A 89 -3.67 -21.63 -14.65
N GLY A 90 -3.43 -20.37 -15.02
CA GLY A 90 -2.40 -19.98 -15.97
C GLY A 90 -2.45 -18.51 -16.35
N GLU A 91 -1.54 -18.11 -17.25
CA GLU A 91 -1.34 -16.73 -17.70
C GLU A 91 -2.62 -16.09 -18.25
N VAL A 92 -3.38 -16.82 -19.08
CA VAL A 92 -4.58 -16.27 -19.72
C VAL A 92 -5.65 -15.90 -18.68
N GLN A 93 -5.84 -16.76 -17.68
CA GLN A 93 -6.81 -16.52 -16.61
C GLN A 93 -6.39 -15.34 -15.73
N PHE A 94 -5.09 -15.23 -15.42
CA PHE A 94 -4.52 -14.07 -14.72
C PHE A 94 -4.72 -12.76 -15.52
N CYS A 95 -4.34 -12.76 -16.80
CA CYS A 95 -4.45 -11.59 -17.68
C CYS A 95 -5.90 -11.14 -17.83
N LEU A 96 -6.85 -12.08 -17.91
CA LEU A 96 -8.27 -11.77 -17.94
C LEU A 96 -8.74 -11.14 -16.63
N ALA A 97 -8.39 -11.73 -15.48
CA ALA A 97 -8.74 -11.16 -14.18
C ALA A 97 -8.18 -9.74 -14.03
N ASN A 98 -6.91 -9.53 -14.40
CA ASN A 98 -6.27 -8.22 -14.39
C ASN A 98 -6.97 -7.21 -15.31
N PHE A 99 -7.34 -7.64 -16.52
CA PHE A 99 -8.05 -6.79 -17.48
C PHE A 99 -9.43 -6.38 -16.95
N LEU A 100 -10.24 -7.35 -16.49
CA LEU A 100 -11.60 -7.11 -16.03
C LEU A 100 -11.65 -6.31 -14.73
N PHE A 101 -10.77 -6.64 -13.77
CA PHE A 101 -10.77 -6.03 -12.45
C PHE A 101 -10.04 -4.68 -12.41
N GLN A 102 -8.83 -4.59 -12.96
CA GLN A 102 -7.99 -3.41 -12.82
C GLN A 102 -8.14 -2.41 -13.98
N LYS A 103 -8.26 -2.89 -15.22
CA LYS A 103 -8.26 -2.00 -16.40
C LYS A 103 -9.64 -1.50 -16.78
N VAL A 104 -10.63 -2.39 -16.78
CA VAL A 104 -12.00 -2.08 -17.22
C VAL A 104 -12.91 -1.79 -16.03
N GLU A 105 -12.59 -2.29 -14.84
CA GLU A 105 -13.45 -2.23 -13.65
C GLU A 105 -14.87 -2.69 -13.96
N MET A 106 -14.97 -3.82 -14.68
CA MET A 106 -16.23 -4.33 -15.22
C MET A 106 -17.20 -4.69 -14.08
N SER A 107 -18.48 -4.37 -14.24
CA SER A 107 -19.48 -4.67 -13.21
C SER A 107 -19.67 -6.18 -13.02
N GLN A 108 -20.10 -6.61 -11.84
CA GLN A 108 -20.35 -8.03 -11.55
C GLN A 108 -21.34 -8.67 -12.54
N GLY A 109 -22.38 -7.92 -12.93
CA GLY A 109 -23.37 -8.37 -13.92
C GLY A 109 -22.74 -8.54 -15.30
N ASP A 110 -21.97 -7.55 -15.76
CA ASP A 110 -21.31 -7.61 -17.07
C ASP A 110 -20.26 -8.74 -17.13
N ILE A 111 -19.57 -9.01 -16.01
CA ILE A 111 -18.64 -10.15 -15.91
C ILE A 111 -19.39 -11.47 -16.11
N ASN A 112 -20.55 -11.65 -15.48
CA ASN A 112 -21.37 -12.85 -15.67
C ASN A 112 -21.85 -12.99 -17.12
N ASP A 113 -22.40 -11.91 -17.68
CA ASP A 113 -22.86 -11.89 -19.07
C ASP A 113 -21.72 -12.25 -20.04
N LEU A 114 -20.50 -11.77 -19.77
CA LEU A 114 -19.32 -12.12 -20.54
C LEU A 114 -18.95 -13.60 -20.41
N MET A 115 -18.94 -14.17 -19.20
CA MET A 115 -18.62 -15.58 -18.99
C MET A 115 -19.67 -16.50 -19.63
N ASP A 116 -20.95 -16.15 -19.55
CA ASP A 116 -22.06 -16.87 -20.20
C ASP A 116 -21.92 -16.86 -21.73
N LEU A 117 -21.66 -15.69 -22.32
CA LEU A 117 -21.41 -15.57 -23.77
C LEU A 117 -20.18 -16.37 -24.21
N TRP A 118 -19.14 -16.40 -23.38
CA TRP A 118 -17.93 -17.16 -23.66
C TRP A 118 -18.19 -18.66 -23.60
N ALA A 119 -18.86 -19.14 -22.56
CA ALA A 119 -19.24 -20.55 -22.39
C ALA A 119 -20.09 -21.03 -23.58
N LEU A 120 -21.11 -20.26 -23.99
CA LEU A 120 -21.96 -20.58 -25.15
C LEU A 120 -21.17 -20.72 -26.46
N ASN A 121 -20.10 -19.96 -26.65
CA ASN A 121 -19.25 -20.03 -27.84
C ASN A 121 -18.27 -21.22 -27.78
N LEU A 122 -17.75 -21.55 -26.60
CA LEU A 122 -16.81 -22.66 -26.42
C LEU A 122 -17.48 -24.03 -26.43
N GLU A 123 -18.67 -24.14 -25.84
CA GLU A 123 -19.49 -25.36 -25.87
C GLU A 123 -19.76 -25.78 -27.32
N LYS A 124 -20.09 -24.82 -28.19
CA LYS A 124 -20.33 -25.06 -29.63
C LYS A 124 -19.09 -25.46 -30.43
N LYS A 125 -17.89 -25.05 -30.01
CA LYS A 125 -16.66 -25.25 -30.81
C LYS A 125 -15.81 -26.42 -30.35
N CYS A 126 -15.61 -26.56 -29.04
CA CYS A 126 -14.62 -27.48 -28.48
C CYS A 126 -15.10 -28.22 -27.22
N GLY A 127 -16.33 -28.00 -26.75
CA GLY A 127 -16.85 -28.64 -25.53
C GLY A 127 -16.05 -28.29 -24.26
N SER A 128 -15.53 -27.05 -24.20
CA SER A 128 -14.78 -26.53 -23.06
C SER A 128 -15.59 -25.44 -22.36
N ASP A 129 -15.33 -25.25 -21.07
CA ASP A 129 -15.93 -24.19 -20.26
C ASP A 129 -15.17 -22.86 -20.37
N ALA A 130 -15.81 -21.78 -19.91
CA ALA A 130 -15.20 -20.47 -19.79
C ALA A 130 -14.04 -20.49 -18.77
N LEU A 131 -13.20 -19.44 -18.80
CA LEU A 131 -12.03 -19.35 -17.90
C LEU A 131 -12.40 -19.09 -16.44
N PHE A 132 -13.60 -18.56 -16.18
CA PHE A 132 -14.22 -18.47 -14.87
C PHE A 132 -15.70 -18.84 -15.00
N ASP A 133 -16.25 -19.46 -13.96
CA ASP A 133 -17.67 -19.81 -13.94
C ASP A 133 -18.56 -18.55 -13.84
N ASN A 134 -18.14 -17.56 -13.05
CA ASN A 134 -18.86 -16.32 -12.79
C ASN A 134 -17.94 -15.27 -12.11
N TYR A 135 -18.49 -14.10 -11.78
CA TYR A 135 -17.75 -13.06 -11.07
C TYR A 135 -17.25 -13.51 -9.68
N GLU A 136 -17.97 -14.39 -8.98
CA GLU A 136 -17.57 -14.87 -7.64
C GLU A 136 -16.30 -15.73 -7.74
N ALA A 137 -16.21 -16.60 -8.74
CA ALA A 137 -15.01 -17.39 -9.00
C ALA A 137 -13.81 -16.49 -9.34
N LEU A 138 -14.04 -15.43 -10.11
CA LEU A 138 -13.01 -14.45 -10.44
C LEU A 138 -12.53 -13.68 -9.20
N TYR A 139 -13.45 -13.15 -8.39
CA TYR A 139 -13.08 -12.43 -7.16
C TYR A 139 -12.46 -13.33 -6.12
N LYS A 140 -12.95 -14.56 -5.96
CA LYS A 140 -12.33 -15.56 -5.10
C LYS A 140 -10.89 -15.83 -5.51
N ALA A 141 -10.61 -15.99 -6.81
CA ALA A 141 -9.23 -16.15 -7.29
C ALA A 141 -8.37 -14.91 -7.01
N ILE A 142 -8.92 -13.69 -7.13
CA ILE A 142 -8.19 -12.46 -6.76
C ILE A 142 -7.90 -12.42 -5.25
N ASP A 143 -8.89 -12.72 -4.41
CA ASP A 143 -8.76 -12.73 -2.95
C ASP A 143 -7.81 -13.83 -2.45
N GLU A 144 -7.67 -14.93 -3.20
CA GLU A 144 -6.74 -16.02 -2.91
C GLU A 144 -5.28 -15.70 -3.28
N ILE A 145 -4.98 -14.55 -3.91
CA ILE A 145 -3.61 -14.12 -4.17
C ILE A 145 -2.87 -14.00 -2.85
N ARG A 146 -1.86 -14.86 -2.65
CA ARG A 146 -1.06 -14.90 -1.41
C ARG A 146 0.23 -14.10 -1.50
N VAL A 147 0.75 -13.90 -2.70
CA VAL A 147 2.03 -13.21 -2.90
C VAL A 147 1.91 -11.77 -2.43
N GLY A 148 2.68 -11.40 -1.40
CA GLY A 148 2.63 -10.06 -0.80
C GLY A 148 1.31 -9.72 -0.10
N SER A 149 0.44 -10.70 0.14
CA SER A 149 -0.87 -10.48 0.75
C SER A 149 -0.75 -10.28 2.26
N ALA A 150 -1.35 -9.21 2.75
CA ALA A 150 -1.69 -9.04 4.15
C ALA A 150 -3.20 -8.75 4.18
N PRO A 151 -4.06 -9.63 4.71
CA PRO A 151 -5.50 -9.37 4.70
C PRO A 151 -5.85 -8.22 5.65
N TRP A 152 -6.87 -7.44 5.29
CA TRP A 152 -7.42 -6.42 6.18
C TRP A 152 -8.16 -7.06 7.36
N LYS A 153 -7.85 -6.61 8.57
CA LYS A 153 -8.56 -6.89 9.81
C LYS A 153 -9.32 -5.63 10.24
N CYS A 154 -10.40 -5.80 10.99
CA CYS A 154 -11.20 -4.70 11.51
C CYS A 154 -11.52 -4.92 12.98
N PHE A 155 -11.32 -3.90 13.81
CA PHE A 155 -11.85 -3.85 15.17
C PHE A 155 -12.63 -2.56 15.38
N ARG A 156 -13.43 -2.52 16.45
CA ARG A 156 -14.19 -1.34 16.85
C ARG A 156 -13.62 -0.77 18.13
N THR A 157 -13.53 0.55 18.22
CA THR A 157 -13.19 1.21 19.48
C THR A 157 -14.30 1.00 20.49
N ILE A 158 -13.91 0.87 21.76
CA ILE A 158 -14.83 0.76 22.89
C ILE A 158 -15.14 2.17 23.37
N VAL A 159 -16.43 2.48 23.51
CA VAL A 159 -16.89 3.74 24.12
C VAL A 159 -16.75 3.60 25.63
N PRO A 160 -16.02 4.49 26.32
CA PRO A 160 -15.90 4.43 27.78
C PRO A 160 -17.27 4.49 28.46
N GLU A 161 -17.49 3.62 29.44
CA GLU A 161 -18.78 3.50 30.15
C GLU A 161 -19.05 4.68 31.12
N ASP A 162 -17.99 5.39 31.51
CA ASP A 162 -17.99 6.48 32.50
C ASP A 162 -18.10 7.87 31.87
N LEU A 163 -18.50 7.97 30.60
CA LEU A 163 -18.70 9.26 29.93
C LEU A 163 -19.80 10.07 30.62
N SER A 164 -19.50 11.36 30.88
CA SER A 164 -20.49 12.32 31.34
C SER A 164 -21.68 12.38 30.38
N ARG A 165 -22.89 12.66 30.90
CA ARG A 165 -24.07 12.90 30.05
C ARG A 165 -23.82 14.03 29.04
N ASP A 166 -23.00 15.01 29.42
CA ASP A 166 -22.64 16.17 28.61
C ASP A 166 -21.45 15.90 27.66
N ALA A 167 -20.91 14.69 27.63
CA ALA A 167 -19.80 14.34 26.73
C ALA A 167 -20.22 14.55 25.26
N PRO A 168 -19.32 15.05 24.41
CA PRO A 168 -19.63 15.31 23.01
C PRO A 168 -19.93 14.01 22.23
N ASP A 169 -20.76 14.10 21.21
CA ASP A 169 -21.28 12.93 20.47
C ASP A 169 -20.17 12.06 19.87
N TRP A 170 -19.04 12.66 19.50
CA TRP A 170 -17.90 11.95 18.95
C TRP A 170 -17.23 11.00 19.97
N GLN A 171 -17.28 11.30 21.28
CA GLN A 171 -16.78 10.39 22.31
C GLN A 171 -17.72 9.21 22.58
N LYS A 172 -19.01 9.40 22.28
CA LYS A 172 -20.07 8.42 22.52
C LYS A 172 -20.22 7.39 21.38
N GLN A 173 -19.41 7.51 20.32
CA GLN A 173 -19.52 6.69 19.12
C GLN A 173 -18.38 5.66 19.03
N SER A 174 -18.72 4.43 18.62
CA SER A 174 -17.72 3.42 18.24
C SER A 174 -17.22 3.68 16.82
N TYR A 175 -15.90 3.65 16.62
CA TYR A 175 -15.26 3.79 15.32
C TYR A 175 -14.69 2.45 14.86
N GLN A 176 -14.82 2.15 13.56
CA GLN A 176 -14.13 1.02 12.95
C GLN A 176 -12.72 1.42 12.56
N VAL A 177 -11.74 0.60 12.93
CA VAL A 177 -10.35 0.74 12.52
C VAL A 177 -9.99 -0.47 11.66
N TRP A 178 -9.65 -0.20 10.41
CA TRP A 178 -9.16 -1.21 9.47
C TRP A 178 -7.64 -1.21 9.52
N PHE A 179 -7.02 -2.39 9.62
CA PHE A 179 -5.57 -2.52 9.71
C PHE A 179 -5.06 -3.83 9.11
N HIS A 180 -3.81 -3.84 8.65
CA HIS A 180 -3.03 -5.04 8.37
C HIS A 180 -2.18 -5.42 9.58
N ASP A 181 -1.84 -6.70 9.66
CA ASP A 181 -0.92 -7.22 10.66
C ASP A 181 0.52 -6.73 10.34
N PRO A 182 1.16 -5.93 11.20
CA PRO A 182 2.48 -5.36 10.92
C PRO A 182 3.54 -6.43 10.68
N ASP A 183 3.45 -7.56 11.38
CA ASP A 183 4.43 -8.63 11.24
C ASP A 183 4.34 -9.27 9.84
N ILE A 184 3.12 -9.45 9.32
CA ILE A 184 2.91 -9.98 7.97
C ILE A 184 3.40 -8.97 6.93
N VAL A 185 3.13 -7.68 7.12
CA VAL A 185 3.59 -6.63 6.20
C VAL A 185 5.12 -6.57 6.17
N ILE A 186 5.78 -6.58 7.33
CA ILE A 186 7.25 -6.56 7.42
C ILE A 186 7.83 -7.83 6.79
N GLN A 187 7.26 -9.01 7.06
CA GLN A 187 7.68 -10.26 6.40
C GLN A 187 7.56 -10.17 4.88
N ASN A 188 6.48 -9.59 4.35
CA ASN A 188 6.30 -9.41 2.91
C ASN A 188 7.34 -8.46 2.31
N ILE A 189 7.68 -7.36 2.99
CA ILE A 189 8.73 -6.44 2.55
C ILE A 189 10.10 -7.14 2.55
N LEU A 190 10.43 -7.86 3.63
CA LEU A 190 11.70 -8.60 3.76
C LEU A 190 11.81 -9.76 2.75
N ALA A 191 10.70 -10.39 2.39
CA ALA A 191 10.66 -11.46 1.40
C ALA A 191 10.71 -10.94 -0.05
N ASN A 192 10.57 -9.62 -0.28
CA ASN A 192 10.56 -9.07 -1.62
C ASN A 192 11.98 -9.03 -2.21
N TRP A 193 12.18 -9.84 -3.25
CA TRP A 193 13.46 -9.96 -3.95
C TRP A 193 13.82 -8.74 -4.79
N ASP A 194 12.86 -7.88 -5.12
CA ASP A 194 13.13 -6.64 -5.86
C ASP A 194 14.10 -5.72 -5.10
N PHE A 195 14.16 -5.84 -3.77
CA PHE A 195 15.04 -5.05 -2.91
C PHE A 195 16.43 -5.66 -2.69
N ALA A 196 16.77 -6.79 -3.31
CA ALA A 196 18.01 -7.52 -3.02
C ALA A 196 19.30 -6.66 -3.18
N ASN A 197 19.27 -5.65 -4.06
CA ASN A 197 20.39 -4.73 -4.28
C ASN A 197 20.22 -3.36 -3.60
N GLU A 198 19.07 -3.12 -2.98
CA GLU A 198 18.68 -1.83 -2.38
C GLU A 198 18.32 -2.00 -0.90
N PHE A 199 19.09 -2.84 -0.20
CA PHE A 199 18.82 -3.26 1.18
C PHE A 199 20.11 -3.35 2.00
N ASP A 200 20.11 -2.75 3.19
CA ASP A 200 21.18 -2.88 4.18
C ASP A 200 20.69 -3.68 5.40
N THR A 201 21.41 -4.75 5.72
CA THR A 201 21.10 -5.63 6.86
C THR A 201 21.52 -5.04 8.21
N MET A 202 22.37 -4.02 8.21
CA MET A 202 22.93 -3.45 9.44
C MET A 202 23.21 -1.95 9.31
N PRO A 203 23.23 -1.22 10.45
CA PRO A 203 23.69 0.16 10.47
C PRO A 203 25.17 0.27 10.04
N TYR A 204 25.50 1.40 9.41
CA TYR A 204 26.87 1.71 9.01
C TYR A 204 27.15 3.20 9.13
N ILE A 205 28.43 3.54 9.28
CA ILE A 205 28.93 4.91 9.17
C ILE A 205 29.55 5.03 7.79
N HIS A 206 29.04 5.95 6.98
CA HIS A 206 29.57 6.21 5.66
C HIS A 206 30.44 7.45 5.70
N LEU A 207 31.71 7.32 5.36
CA LEU A 207 32.67 8.43 5.37
C LEU A 207 33.13 8.72 3.95
N ASP A 208 33.18 10.00 3.59
CA ASP A 208 33.92 10.47 2.41
C ASP A 208 35.42 10.23 2.66
N ALA A 209 36.12 9.54 1.74
CA ALA A 209 37.51 9.20 1.99
C ALA A 209 38.48 10.38 1.87
N GLU A 210 38.07 11.49 1.25
CA GLU A 210 38.92 12.67 1.10
C GLU A 210 38.77 13.61 2.29
N SER A 211 37.53 13.92 2.69
CA SER A 211 37.25 14.83 3.80
C SER A 211 37.20 14.12 5.16
N GLY A 212 36.92 12.82 5.18
CA GLY A 212 36.63 12.07 6.40
C GLY A 212 35.29 12.43 7.04
N GLU A 213 34.48 13.25 6.39
CA GLU A 213 33.16 13.64 6.88
C GLU A 213 32.16 12.52 6.66
N HIS A 214 31.17 12.45 7.54
CA HIS A 214 30.09 11.49 7.41
C HIS A 214 29.17 11.90 6.25
N CYS A 215 28.68 10.92 5.49
CA CYS A 215 27.71 11.07 4.42
C CYS A 215 26.43 10.34 4.81
N TRP A 216 25.34 11.08 4.98
CA TRP A 216 24.03 10.52 5.27
C TRP A 216 23.29 10.31 3.96
N SER A 217 23.03 9.05 3.62
CA SER A 217 22.24 8.68 2.45
C SER A 217 20.96 8.00 2.89
N ASP A 218 21.08 6.81 3.47
CA ASP A 218 19.97 5.93 3.81
C ASP A 218 19.74 5.87 5.31
N PHE A 219 18.60 5.34 5.76
CA PHE A 219 18.27 5.29 7.18
C PHE A 219 19.33 4.54 8.02
N MET A 220 19.94 3.48 7.47
CA MET A 220 21.01 2.74 8.12
C MET A 220 22.33 3.51 8.26
N SER A 221 22.51 4.63 7.54
CA SER A 221 23.62 5.56 7.75
C SER A 221 23.41 6.54 8.91
N GLY A 222 22.20 6.60 9.46
CA GLY A 222 21.84 7.54 10.51
C GLY A 222 22.47 7.22 11.88
N ASN A 223 22.75 8.26 12.67
CA ASN A 223 23.19 8.08 14.06
C ASN A 223 22.16 7.31 14.90
N PHE A 224 20.87 7.52 14.62
CA PHE A 224 19.77 6.85 15.32
C PHE A 224 19.84 5.33 15.16
N SER A 225 20.00 4.82 13.94
CA SER A 225 20.05 3.36 13.70
C SER A 225 21.27 2.72 14.36
N TRP A 226 22.43 3.41 14.34
CA TRP A 226 23.62 2.96 15.06
C TRP A 226 23.42 2.90 16.58
N GLN A 227 22.92 3.99 17.17
CA GLN A 227 22.70 4.08 18.62
C GLN A 227 21.66 3.07 19.09
N HIS A 228 20.53 2.99 18.41
CA HIS A 228 19.46 2.07 18.78
C HIS A 228 19.87 0.60 18.63
N ALA A 229 20.66 0.27 17.60
CA ALA A 229 21.27 -1.05 17.49
C ALA A 229 22.21 -1.35 18.67
N THR A 230 23.03 -0.38 19.09
CA THR A 230 23.88 -0.54 20.28
C THR A 230 23.04 -0.76 21.54
N GLU A 231 21.98 0.03 21.75
CA GLU A 231 21.07 -0.08 22.90
C GLU A 231 20.37 -1.46 22.96
N ILE A 232 19.91 -1.99 21.82
CA ILE A 232 19.28 -3.32 21.75
C ILE A 232 20.28 -4.40 22.19
N TYR A 233 21.51 -4.35 21.68
CA TYR A 233 22.54 -5.31 22.05
C TYR A 233 22.97 -5.19 23.52
N GLU A 234 23.12 -3.97 24.04
CA GLU A 234 23.46 -3.74 25.44
C GLU A 234 22.34 -4.23 26.39
N ALA A 235 21.08 -4.07 25.98
CA ALA A 235 19.93 -4.59 26.72
C ALA A 235 19.83 -6.12 26.65
N ASN A 236 20.23 -6.73 25.53
CA ASN A 236 20.21 -8.17 25.33
C ASN A 236 21.38 -8.65 24.44
N PRO A 237 22.50 -9.12 25.03
CA PRO A 237 23.64 -9.61 24.28
C PRO A 237 23.35 -10.82 23.38
N ASP A 238 22.27 -11.56 23.63
CA ASP A 238 21.86 -12.69 22.79
C ASP A 238 21.39 -12.24 21.39
N THR A 239 21.18 -10.94 21.16
CA THR A 239 20.87 -10.39 19.82
C THR A 239 22.11 -10.20 18.96
N GLN A 240 23.30 -10.63 19.41
CA GLN A 240 24.50 -10.58 18.58
C GLN A 240 24.28 -11.31 17.25
N GLY A 241 24.69 -10.70 16.15
CA GLY A 241 24.48 -11.24 14.81
C GLY A 241 23.06 -11.06 14.27
N ALA A 242 22.08 -10.62 15.08
CA ALA A 242 20.73 -10.41 14.58
C ALA A 242 20.67 -9.23 13.59
N MET A 243 19.67 -9.26 12.70
CA MET A 243 19.40 -8.18 11.75
C MET A 243 18.61 -7.08 12.46
N TYR A 244 19.11 -5.84 12.39
CA TYR A 244 18.35 -4.69 12.87
C TYR A 244 17.30 -4.29 11.82
N VAL A 245 16.03 -4.28 12.21
CA VAL A 245 14.90 -3.85 11.36
C VAL A 245 14.18 -2.70 12.02
N ALA A 246 14.43 -1.49 11.53
CA ALA A 246 13.75 -0.29 12.04
C ALA A 246 12.36 -0.17 11.41
N VAL A 247 11.31 -0.20 12.23
CA VAL A 247 9.94 0.04 11.77
C VAL A 247 9.70 1.55 11.66
N ILE A 248 9.30 2.01 10.49
CA ILE A 248 9.02 3.41 10.22
C ILE A 248 7.52 3.56 9.95
N LEU A 249 6.86 4.34 10.81
CA LEU A 249 5.45 4.65 10.68
C LEU A 249 5.28 6.11 10.27
N GLY A 250 4.47 6.33 9.25
CA GLY A 250 4.08 7.66 8.79
C GLY A 250 2.57 7.78 8.70
N SER A 251 2.00 8.88 9.16
CA SER A 251 0.59 9.18 8.93
C SER A 251 0.49 10.51 8.20
N ASN A 252 -0.39 10.60 7.20
CA ASN A 252 -0.68 11.86 6.56
C ASN A 252 -2.18 12.18 6.61
N LYS A 253 -2.51 13.47 6.68
CA LYS A 253 -3.90 13.93 6.60
C LYS A 253 -4.38 13.88 5.16
N THR A 254 -4.81 12.72 4.69
CA THR A 254 -5.44 12.60 3.37
C THR A 254 -6.92 12.34 3.50
N THR A 255 -7.73 13.15 2.83
CA THR A 255 -9.16 12.84 2.68
C THR A 255 -9.29 11.79 1.58
N ILE A 256 -9.43 10.52 1.94
CA ILE A 256 -9.83 9.47 0.99
C ILE A 256 -11.31 9.72 0.66
N SER A 257 -11.63 9.81 -0.63
CA SER A 257 -12.89 10.38 -1.12
C SER A 257 -14.14 9.62 -0.68
N VAL A 258 -15.23 10.39 -0.65
CA VAL A 258 -16.54 10.11 -0.08
C VAL A 258 -17.41 9.32 -1.05
N VAL A 259 -17.77 8.09 -0.72
CA VAL A 259 -18.94 7.41 -1.34
C VAL A 259 -20.06 7.21 -0.32
N THR A 260 -19.79 7.33 0.98
CA THR A 260 -20.81 7.19 2.04
C THR A 260 -20.73 8.32 3.06
N GLY A 261 -20.72 9.58 2.60
CA GLY A 261 -21.07 10.83 3.31
C GLY A 261 -20.34 11.23 4.62
N ASN A 262 -19.87 10.31 5.46
CA ASN A 262 -19.82 10.54 6.91
C ASN A 262 -18.51 10.18 7.60
N VAL A 263 -17.53 9.53 6.97
CA VAL A 263 -16.26 9.17 7.65
C VAL A 263 -15.06 9.64 6.83
N LYS A 264 -14.12 10.34 7.49
CA LYS A 264 -12.78 10.62 6.98
C LYS A 264 -11.80 9.70 7.70
N TYR A 265 -10.68 9.36 7.07
CA TYR A 265 -9.66 8.51 7.68
C TYR A 265 -8.27 9.15 7.58
N TYR A 266 -7.42 8.90 8.57
CA TYR A 266 -5.97 9.05 8.44
C TYR A 266 -5.37 7.71 8.05
N PRO A 267 -4.79 7.55 6.84
CA PRO A 267 -3.97 6.39 6.56
C PRO A 267 -2.67 6.44 7.36
N VAL A 268 -2.32 5.32 7.95
CA VAL A 268 -0.99 5.05 8.49
C VAL A 268 -0.27 4.18 7.49
N TYR A 269 0.97 4.52 7.18
CA TYR A 269 1.87 3.80 6.32
C TYR A 269 2.99 3.19 7.16
N LEU A 270 3.44 2.00 6.76
CA LEU A 270 4.58 1.30 7.33
C LEU A 270 5.65 1.13 6.25
N SER A 271 6.90 1.33 6.64
CA SER A 271 8.10 0.94 5.90
C SER A 271 9.15 0.39 6.88
N ILE A 272 10.26 -0.11 6.33
CA ILE A 272 11.42 -0.52 7.13
C ILE A 272 12.65 0.31 6.74
N GLY A 273 13.49 0.62 7.73
CA GLY A 273 14.70 1.42 7.55
C GLY A 273 15.82 0.71 6.79
N ASN A 274 15.67 -0.58 6.47
CA ASN A 274 16.68 -1.36 5.76
C ASN A 274 16.73 -1.05 4.26
N LEU A 275 15.66 -0.50 3.71
CA LEU A 275 15.58 -0.17 2.29
C LEU A 275 16.37 1.12 2.02
N HIS A 276 17.05 1.17 0.87
CA HIS A 276 17.67 2.40 0.39
C HIS A 276 16.60 3.43 0.03
N ASN A 277 16.94 4.72 0.09
CA ASN A 277 15.97 5.79 -0.17
C ASN A 277 15.25 5.69 -1.53
N PRO A 278 15.90 5.28 -2.65
CA PRO A 278 15.20 5.09 -3.92
C PRO A 278 14.15 3.97 -3.89
N ALA A 279 14.39 2.90 -3.13
CA ALA A 279 13.46 1.79 -2.99
C ALA A 279 12.12 2.21 -2.35
N TRP A 280 12.12 3.27 -1.54
CA TRP A 280 10.90 3.84 -0.97
C TRP A 280 10.02 4.57 -1.99
N GLN A 281 10.64 5.08 -3.06
CA GLN A 281 9.96 5.82 -4.13
C GLN A 281 9.57 4.91 -5.31
N GLY A 282 10.08 3.68 -5.34
CA GLY A 282 9.74 2.68 -6.36
C GLY A 282 8.35 2.06 -6.17
N HIS A 283 7.82 1.48 -7.24
CA HIS A 283 6.52 0.78 -7.24
C HIS A 283 6.55 -0.61 -6.56
N HIS A 284 7.59 -0.92 -5.79
CA HIS A 284 7.87 -2.26 -5.26
C HIS A 284 7.31 -2.51 -3.83
N ASN A 285 6.28 -1.76 -3.41
CA ASN A 285 5.69 -1.84 -2.06
C ASN A 285 6.69 -1.59 -0.91
N GLY A 286 7.65 -0.69 -1.09
CA GLY A 286 8.58 -0.27 -0.03
C GLY A 286 7.89 0.52 1.10
N VAL A 287 6.73 1.12 0.79
CA VAL A 287 5.84 1.81 1.74
C VAL A 287 4.43 1.26 1.57
N VAL A 288 3.85 0.73 2.64
CA VAL A 288 2.55 0.03 2.61
C VAL A 288 1.55 0.72 3.55
N PRO A 289 0.34 1.09 3.09
CA PRO A 289 -0.72 1.56 3.99
C PRO A 289 -1.12 0.42 4.93
N ILE A 290 -0.89 0.58 6.23
CA ILE A 290 -1.11 -0.44 7.25
C ILE A 290 -2.40 -0.24 8.04
N SER A 291 -2.92 0.99 8.16
CA SER A 291 -4.20 1.19 8.84
C SER A 291 -4.94 2.44 8.36
N PHE A 292 -6.26 2.46 8.56
CA PHE A 292 -7.11 3.62 8.37
C PHE A 292 -7.74 4.01 9.70
N LEU A 293 -7.23 5.07 10.30
CA LEU A 293 -7.73 5.60 11.57
C LEU A 293 -8.91 6.51 11.31
N ALA A 294 -10.08 6.18 11.86
CA ALA A 294 -11.27 6.99 11.70
C ALA A 294 -11.07 8.37 12.33
N ILE A 295 -11.48 9.41 11.60
CA ILE A 295 -11.50 10.78 12.10
C ILE A 295 -12.92 11.03 12.63
N PRO A 296 -13.08 11.18 13.96
CA PRO A 296 -14.36 11.62 14.51
C PRO A 296 -14.72 12.97 13.87
N LYS A 297 -15.96 13.11 13.40
CA LYS A 297 -16.48 14.45 13.05
C LYS A 297 -17.06 15.05 14.32
N SER A 298 -16.58 16.21 14.72
CA SER A 298 -17.20 17.03 15.75
C SER A 298 -17.89 18.24 15.11
N ASP A 299 -18.88 18.80 15.81
CA ASP A 299 -19.41 20.12 15.48
C ASP A 299 -18.30 21.18 15.62
N ARG A 300 -18.33 22.21 14.78
CA ARG A 300 -17.37 23.35 14.82
C ARG A 300 -17.16 23.98 16.21
N LYS A 301 -18.13 23.84 17.11
CA LYS A 301 -18.04 24.31 18.50
C LYS A 301 -16.93 23.60 19.31
N TYR A 302 -16.42 22.47 18.83
CA TYR A 302 -15.36 21.68 19.44
C TYR A 302 -14.02 21.77 18.70
N ASP A 303 -13.88 22.60 17.66
CA ASP A 303 -12.64 22.73 16.87
C ASP A 303 -11.43 23.23 17.70
N HIS A 304 -11.68 23.79 18.89
CA HIS A 304 -10.67 24.34 19.81
C HIS A 304 -10.64 23.58 21.15
N ASP A 305 -11.35 22.46 21.25
CA ASP A 305 -11.33 21.63 22.45
C ASP A 305 -10.03 20.80 22.45
N GLU A 306 -9.17 20.98 23.45
CA GLU A 306 -7.92 20.24 23.58
C GLU A 306 -8.14 18.72 23.74
N THR A 307 -9.35 18.31 24.08
CA THR A 307 -9.71 16.89 24.20
C THR A 307 -10.08 16.23 22.88
N PHE A 308 -10.23 16.99 21.78
CA PHE A 308 -10.54 16.51 20.43
C PHE A 308 -9.31 16.45 19.52
#